data_AF-A0A1F8JTP9-F1
#
_entry.id   AF-A0A1F8JTP9-F1
#
_cell.length_a   1.000
_cell.length_b   1.000
_cell.length_c   1.000
_cell.angle_alpha   90.00
_cell.angle_beta   90.00
_cell.angle_gamma   90.00
#
_symmetry.space_group_name_H-M   'P 1'
#
loop_
_entity.id
_entity.type
_entity.pdbx_description
1 polymer ?
#
loop_
_entity_poly.entity_id
_entity_poly.type
_entity_poly.pdbx_seq_one_letter_code
_entity_poly.pdbx_strand_id
1 'polypeptide(L)'
;MNYVRSLFLNFLVVFFVDRAAPGLEITYFEQVPNIGADILFSLIVGFLNASVFPFLTILELKVSKQKLALYTLIISFGAFGIIALIPFGVRVVSFLGFLVGGTVVWAVAYFTNFLEWQQGRNS
;
A
#
# COMPACT_ATOMS: atom_id res chain seq x y z
N MET A 1 -10.13 4.99 13.08
CA MET A 1 -9.07 5.90 12.59
C MET A 1 -9.72 6.97 11.71
N ASN A 2 -9.16 8.17 11.57
CA ASN A 2 -9.63 9.13 10.55
C ASN A 2 -8.86 8.91 9.23
N TYR A 3 -9.51 9.13 8.08
CA TYR A 3 -8.92 8.90 6.75
C TYR A 3 -7.52 9.50 6.58
N VAL A 4 -7.30 10.75 6.98
CA VAL A 4 -5.99 11.42 6.86
C VAL A 4 -4.88 10.67 7.58
N ARG A 5 -5.16 10.13 8.77
CA ARG A 5 -4.18 9.33 9.54
C ARG A 5 -3.91 7.99 8.87
N SER A 6 -4.95 7.37 8.32
CA SER A 6 -4.83 6.12 7.56
C SER A 6 -4.00 6.31 6.30
N LEU A 7 -4.26 7.36 5.52
CA LEU A 7 -3.48 7.75 4.35
C LEU A 7 -2.01 7.95 4.70
N PHE A 8 -1.72 8.71 5.76
CA PHE A 8 -0.35 8.97 6.18
C PHE A 8 0.37 7.69 6.60
N LEU A 9 -0.27 6.80 7.38
CA LEU A 9 0.34 5.52 7.76
C LEU A 9 0.54 4.58 6.56
N ASN A 10 -0.42 4.52 5.65
CA ASN A 10 -0.30 3.71 4.43
C ASN A 10 0.80 4.23 3.50
N PHE A 11 0.94 5.55 3.37
CA PHE A 11 2.08 6.16 2.67
C PHE A 11 3.40 5.78 3.33
N LEU A 12 3.52 5.99 4.65
CA LEU A 12 4.77 5.73 5.37
C LEU A 12 5.18 4.27 5.31
N VAL A 13 4.24 3.33 5.44
CA VAL A 13 4.60 1.90 5.38
C VAL A 13 5.14 1.54 4.00
N VAL A 14 4.55 2.02 2.89
CA VAL A 14 5.08 1.74 1.55
C VAL A 14 6.46 2.38 1.40
N PHE A 15 6.60 3.65 1.78
CA PHE A 15 7.85 4.40 1.71
C PHE A 15 9.01 3.73 2.46
N PHE A 16 8.75 3.21 3.65
CA PHE A 16 9.78 2.50 4.43
C PHE A 16 10.03 1.09 3.90
N VAL A 17 8.99 0.37 3.47
CA VAL A 17 9.14 -0.96 2.86
C VAL A 17 10.03 -0.89 1.63
N ASP A 18 9.81 0.09 0.75
CA ASP A 18 10.59 0.25 -0.48
C ASP A 18 12.10 0.48 -0.23
N ARG A 19 12.46 1.00 0.94
CA ARG A 19 13.84 1.31 1.34
C ARG A 19 14.50 0.26 2.21
N ALA A 20 13.71 -0.47 2.99
CA ALA A 20 14.20 -1.34 4.05
C ALA A 20 13.94 -2.82 3.78
N ALA A 21 12.98 -3.17 2.93
CA ALA A 21 12.66 -4.56 2.67
C ALA A 21 13.74 -5.22 1.80
N PRO A 22 14.20 -6.42 2.18
CA PRO A 22 15.17 -7.15 1.37
C PRO A 22 14.56 -7.52 0.03
N GLY A 23 15.30 -7.32 -1.06
CA GLY A 23 14.83 -7.68 -2.39
C GLY A 23 13.98 -6.62 -3.08
N LEU A 24 13.92 -5.40 -2.53
CA LEU A 24 13.48 -4.19 -3.22
C LEU A 24 14.66 -3.24 -3.41
N GLU A 25 14.72 -2.58 -4.55
CA GLU A 25 15.78 -1.61 -4.87
C GLU A 25 15.18 -0.32 -5.42
N ILE A 26 15.70 0.82 -4.97
CA ILE A 26 15.38 2.11 -5.58
C ILE A 26 16.06 2.17 -6.95
N THR A 27 15.28 2.53 -7.97
CA THR A 27 15.80 2.72 -9.33
C THR A 27 16.64 3.99 -9.42
N TYR A 28 17.70 3.95 -10.22
CA TYR A 28 18.60 5.07 -10.45
C TYR A 28 18.37 5.64 -11.84
N PHE A 29 18.36 6.97 -11.94
CA PHE A 29 18.40 7.70 -13.20
C PHE A 29 19.68 8.53 -13.21
N GLU A 30 20.53 8.38 -14.24
CA GLU A 30 21.82 9.11 -14.34
C GLU A 30 22.70 9.01 -13.07
N GLN A 31 22.80 7.80 -12.48
CA GLN A 31 23.57 7.52 -11.25
C GLN A 31 23.01 8.17 -9.97
N VAL A 32 21.87 8.87 -10.03
CA VAL A 32 21.19 9.45 -8.87
C VAL A 32 19.93 8.62 -8.56
N PRO A 33 19.63 8.33 -7.28
CA PRO A 33 18.39 7.65 -6.93
C PRO A 33 17.18 8.44 -7.42
N ASN A 34 16.20 7.76 -8.02
CA ASN A 34 14.97 8.37 -8.47
C ASN A 34 13.99 8.55 -7.30
N ILE A 35 14.38 9.40 -6.34
CA ILE A 35 13.66 9.63 -5.08
C ILE A 35 12.23 10.12 -5.34
N GLY A 36 12.03 10.94 -6.38
CA GLY A 36 10.71 11.48 -6.72
C GLY A 36 9.71 10.40 -7.14
N ALA A 37 10.14 9.43 -7.96
CA ALA A 37 9.26 8.36 -8.42
C ALA A 37 8.90 7.37 -7.31
N ASP A 38 9.83 7.08 -6.39
CA ASP A 38 9.57 6.26 -5.19
C ASP A 38 8.55 6.93 -4.25
N ILE A 39 8.74 8.22 -3.94
CA ILE A 39 7.78 8.98 -3.13
C ILE A 39 6.39 8.95 -3.79
N LEU A 40 6.35 9.13 -5.11
CA LEU A 40 5.11 9.09 -5.87
C LEU A 40 4.47 7.70 -5.85
N PHE A 41 5.24 6.63 -6.00
CA PHE A 41 4.77 5.25 -5.87
C PHE A 41 4.17 5.01 -4.47
N SER A 42 4.91 5.37 -3.42
CA SER A 42 4.48 5.26 -2.03
C SER A 42 3.18 6.02 -1.78
N LEU A 43 3.04 7.22 -2.36
CA LEU A 43 1.85 8.05 -2.22
C LEU A 43 0.64 7.42 -2.94
N ILE A 44 0.82 6.93 -4.17
CA ILE A 44 -0.24 6.30 -4.95
C ILE A 44 -0.73 5.03 -4.24
N VAL A 45 0.17 4.13 -3.88
CA VAL A 45 -0.21 2.86 -3.21
C VAL A 45 -0.81 3.15 -1.84
N GLY A 46 -0.22 4.08 -1.10
CA GLY A 46 -0.75 4.51 0.20
C GLY A 46 -2.17 5.08 0.09
N PHE A 47 -2.42 5.91 -0.91
CA PHE A 47 -3.74 6.46 -1.22
C PHE A 47 -4.76 5.39 -1.61
N LEU A 48 -4.40 4.49 -2.51
CA LEU A 48 -5.29 3.40 -2.94
C LEU A 48 -5.68 2.52 -1.76
N ASN A 49 -4.71 2.13 -0.92
CA ASN A 49 -4.97 1.32 0.26
C ASN A 49 -5.84 2.03 1.31
N ALA A 50 -5.55 3.31 1.61
CA ALA A 50 -6.36 4.08 2.55
C ALA A 50 -7.79 4.37 2.04
N SER A 51 -8.00 4.35 0.73
CA SER A 51 -9.30 4.61 0.10
C SER A 51 -10.24 3.40 0.11
N VAL A 52 -9.80 2.20 0.48
CA VAL A 52 -10.62 0.98 0.40
C VAL A 52 -11.92 1.11 1.20
N PHE A 53 -11.85 1.46 2.48
CA PHE A 53 -13.05 1.60 3.32
C PHE A 53 -13.96 2.76 2.86
N PRO A 54 -13.46 3.99 2.65
CA PRO A 54 -14.27 5.08 2.09
C PRO A 54 -14.96 4.70 0.78
N PHE A 55 -14.24 4.06 -0.14
CA PHE A 55 -14.76 3.68 -1.44
C PHE A 55 -15.87 2.62 -1.33
N LEU A 56 -15.68 1.58 -0.51
CA LEU A 56 -16.73 0.59 -0.28
C LEU A 56 -17.97 1.19 0.38
N THR A 57 -17.78 2.20 1.23
CA THR A 57 -18.89 2.90 1.90
C THR A 57 -19.66 3.79 0.93
N ILE A 58 -18.97 4.53 0.06
CA ILE A 58 -19.59 5.38 -0.98
C ILE A 58 -20.40 4.55 -1.98
N LEU A 59 -19.94 3.34 -2.30
CA LEU A 59 -20.67 2.41 -3.17
C LEU A 59 -21.82 1.68 -2.47
N GLU A 60 -22.14 2.03 -1.22
CA GLU A 60 -23.16 1.39 -0.39
C GLU A 60 -22.99 -0.14 -0.27
N LEU A 61 -21.75 -0.62 -0.46
CA LEU A 61 -21.45 -2.05 -0.37
C LEU A 61 -21.36 -2.45 1.10
N LYS A 62 -22.04 -3.54 1.46
CA LYS A 62 -21.90 -4.12 2.80
C LYS A 62 -20.44 -4.46 3.08
N VAL A 63 -19.80 -3.66 3.93
CA VAL A 63 -18.39 -3.82 4.33
C VAL A 63 -18.27 -5.00 5.30
N SER A 64 -17.32 -5.88 5.04
CA SER A 64 -16.97 -7.00 5.92
C SER A 64 -15.46 -7.12 6.07
N LYS A 65 -15.02 -7.79 7.15
CA LYS A 65 -13.59 -8.04 7.40
C LYS A 65 -12.92 -8.74 6.20
N GLN A 66 -13.61 -9.68 5.57
CA GLN A 66 -13.09 -10.42 4.41
C GLN A 66 -12.92 -9.52 3.19
N LYS A 67 -13.87 -8.61 2.93
CA LYS A 67 -13.76 -7.66 1.82
C LYS A 67 -12.60 -6.70 2.01
N LEU A 68 -12.46 -6.13 3.22
CA LEU A 68 -11.33 -5.24 3.53
C LEU A 68 -9.99 -5.95 3.32
N ALA A 69 -9.86 -7.18 3.83
CA ALA A 69 -8.65 -7.98 3.65
C ALA A 69 -8.36 -8.27 2.16
N LEU A 70 -9.39 -8.64 1.39
CA LEU A 70 -9.26 -8.96 -0.04
C LEU A 70 -8.84 -7.74 -0.88
N TYR A 71 -9.52 -6.61 -0.74
CA TYR A 71 -9.21 -5.42 -1.55
C TYR A 71 -7.84 -4.83 -1.22
N THR A 72 -7.49 -4.74 0.06
CA THR A 72 -6.14 -4.30 0.47
C THR A 72 -5.05 -5.28 0.02
N LEU A 73 -5.34 -6.59 -0.01
CA LEU A 73 -4.42 -7.60 -0.54
C LEU A 73 -4.19 -7.39 -2.03
N ILE A 74 -5.27 -7.24 -2.81
CA ILE A 74 -5.21 -7.02 -4.25
C ILE A 74 -4.41 -5.75 -4.56
N ILE A 75 -4.65 -4.64 -3.85
CA ILE A 75 -3.93 -3.38 -4.09
C ILE A 75 -2.45 -3.53 -3.72
N SER A 76 -2.16 -4.10 -2.56
CA SER A 76 -0.78 -4.21 -2.06
C SER A 76 0.06 -5.15 -2.93
N PHE A 77 -0.37 -6.40 -3.11
CA PHE A 77 0.35 -7.36 -3.95
C PHE A 77 0.28 -6.99 -5.43
N GLY A 78 -0.82 -6.39 -5.89
CA GLY A 78 -0.95 -5.88 -7.24
C GLY A 78 0.08 -4.79 -7.54
N ALA A 79 0.28 -3.84 -6.63
CA ALA A 79 1.29 -2.80 -6.78
C ALA A 79 2.72 -3.38 -6.87
N PHE A 80 3.09 -4.28 -5.95
CA PHE A 80 4.40 -4.95 -6.00
C PHE A 80 4.56 -5.84 -7.24
N GLY A 81 3.48 -6.44 -7.74
CA GLY A 81 3.48 -7.23 -8.96
C GLY A 81 3.69 -6.36 -10.21
N ILE A 82 3.05 -5.18 -10.24
CA ILE A 82 3.25 -4.20 -11.31
C ILE A 82 4.71 -3.76 -11.36
N ILE A 83 5.31 -3.37 -10.23
CA ILE A 83 6.71 -2.89 -10.22
C ILE A 83 7.75 -4.01 -10.40
N ALA A 84 7.35 -5.28 -10.26
CA ALA A 84 8.17 -6.42 -10.67
C ALA A 84 8.26 -6.54 -12.20
N LEU A 85 7.23 -6.12 -12.93
CA LEU A 85 7.18 -6.13 -14.40
C LEU A 85 7.68 -4.81 -15.00
N ILE A 86 7.26 -3.68 -14.42
CA ILE A 86 7.51 -2.33 -14.90
C ILE A 86 8.05 -1.50 -13.73
N PRO A 87 9.38 -1.39 -13.57
CA PRO A 87 9.98 -0.62 -12.48
C PRO A 87 9.49 0.83 -12.50
N PHE A 88 9.11 1.35 -11.34
CA PHE A 88 8.61 2.71 -11.20
C PHE A 88 9.10 3.33 -9.89
N GLY A 89 10.26 4.01 -9.94
CA GLY A 89 10.93 4.52 -8.74
C GLY A 89 11.58 3.40 -7.90
N VAL A 90 10.89 2.27 -7.77
CA VAL A 90 11.28 1.07 -7.03
C VAL A 90 11.18 -0.13 -7.97
N ARG A 91 12.04 -1.12 -7.77
CA ARG A 91 12.07 -2.38 -8.48
C ARG A 91 12.08 -3.54 -7.50
N VAL A 92 11.27 -4.55 -7.78
CA VAL A 92 11.37 -5.85 -7.11
C VAL A 92 12.48 -6.67 -7.79
N VAL A 93 13.49 -7.06 -7.02
CA VAL A 93 14.64 -7.85 -7.52
C VAL A 93 14.61 -9.30 -7.08
N SER A 94 13.75 -9.66 -6.13
CA SER A 94 13.59 -11.05 -5.71
C SER A 94 12.15 -11.37 -5.32
N PHE A 95 11.80 -12.66 -5.37
CA PHE A 95 10.52 -13.16 -4.89
C PHE A 95 10.28 -12.83 -3.40
N LEU A 96 11.35 -12.81 -2.59
CA LEU A 96 11.26 -12.41 -1.18
C LEU A 96 10.86 -10.93 -1.03
N GLY A 97 11.38 -10.04 -1.88
CA GLY A 97 10.99 -8.62 -1.87
C GLY A 97 9.52 -8.43 -2.22
N PHE A 98 9.01 -9.18 -3.20
CA PHE A 98 7.58 -9.20 -3.53
C PHE A 98 6.71 -9.67 -2.34
N LEU A 99 7.07 -10.79 -1.72
CA LEU A 99 6.32 -11.34 -0.59
C LEU A 99 6.37 -10.41 0.62
N VAL A 100 7.55 -9.98 1.04
CA VAL A 100 7.72 -9.13 2.23
C VAL A 100 7.06 -7.77 2.00
N GLY A 101 7.29 -7.14 0.85
CA GLY A 101 6.69 -5.84 0.54
C GLY A 101 5.18 -5.92 0.48
N GLY A 102 4.64 -6.88 -0.27
CA GLY A 102 3.20 -7.13 -0.37
C GLY A 102 2.56 -7.42 0.98
N THR A 103 3.14 -8.32 1.78
CA THR A 103 2.57 -8.72 3.08
C THR A 103 2.60 -7.58 4.11
N VAL A 104 3.71 -6.84 4.22
CA VAL A 104 3.81 -5.76 5.23
C VAL A 104 2.86 -4.61 4.89
N VAL A 105 2.84 -4.18 3.63
CA VAL A 105 1.93 -3.12 3.18
C VAL A 105 0.48 -3.57 3.33
N TRP A 106 0.16 -4.81 2.96
CA TRP A 106 -1.17 -5.38 3.14
C TRP A 106 -1.61 -5.43 4.60
N ALA A 107 -0.75 -5.89 5.51
CA ALA A 107 -1.09 -6.03 6.93
C ALA A 107 -1.45 -4.67 7.54
N VAL A 108 -0.66 -3.63 7.24
CA VAL A 108 -0.93 -2.26 7.70
C VAL A 108 -2.19 -1.70 7.04
N ALA A 109 -2.35 -1.86 5.72
CA ALA A 109 -3.53 -1.40 4.99
C ALA A 109 -4.82 -2.05 5.52
N TYR A 110 -4.81 -3.36 5.74
CA TYR A 110 -5.93 -4.07 6.33
C TYR A 110 -6.24 -3.53 7.73
N PHE A 111 -5.22 -3.35 8.56
CA PHE A 111 -5.38 -2.87 9.93
C PHE A 111 -5.98 -1.46 9.98
N THR A 112 -5.47 -0.51 9.19
CA THR A 112 -5.99 0.86 9.19
C THR A 112 -7.44 0.91 8.72
N ASN A 113 -7.76 0.21 7.62
CA ASN A 113 -9.13 0.11 7.11
C ASN A 113 -10.09 -0.58 8.09
N PHE A 114 -9.61 -1.61 8.80
CA PHE A 114 -10.37 -2.28 9.84
C PHE A 114 -10.71 -1.32 10.99
N LEU A 115 -9.76 -0.50 11.43
CA LEU A 115 -9.98 0.51 12.48
C LEU A 115 -10.92 1.64 12.03
N GLU A 116 -10.89 2.04 10.75
CA GLU A 116 -11.86 2.99 10.19
C GLU A 116 -13.27 2.40 10.19
N TRP A 117 -13.42 1.18 9.69
CA TRP A 117 -14.69 0.46 9.68
C TRP A 117 -15.28 0.28 11.08
N GLN A 118 -14.45 -0.10 12.05
CA GLN A 118 -14.90 -0.26 13.43
C GLN A 118 -15.38 1.06 14.05
N GLN A 119 -14.69 2.17 13.76
CA GLN A 119 -15.12 3.49 14.22
C GLN A 119 -16.44 3.93 13.54
N GLY A 120 -16.56 3.74 12.22
CA GLY A 120 -17.77 4.08 11.48
C GLY A 120 -18.99 3.23 11.83
N ARG A 121 -18.81 2.03 12.41
CA ARG A 121 -19.92 1.22 12.97
C ARG A 121 -20.40 1.69 14.33
N ASN A 122 -19.57 2.43 15.07
CA ASN A 122 -19.84 2.89 16.43
C ASN A 122 -20.32 4.35 16.48
N SER A 123 -20.43 5.00 15.32
CA SER A 123 -20.91 6.38 15.13
C SER A 123 -22.31 6.33 14.54
#